data_AF-A0A951MQC9-F1
#
_entry.id   AF-A0A951MQC9-F1
#
_cell.length_a   1.000
_cell.length_b   1.000
_cell.length_c   1.000
_cell.angle_alpha   90.00
_cell.angle_beta   90.00
_cell.angle_gamma   90.00
#
_symmetry.space_group_name_H-M   'P 1'
#
loop_
_entity.id
_entity.type
_entity.pdbx_description
1 polymer ?
#
loop_
_entity_poly.entity_id
_entity_poly.type
_entity_poly.pdbx_seq_one_letter_code
_entity_poly.pdbx_strand_id
1 'polypeptide(L)'
;MDGISTEETPVRAEHERTVLNRLKTARGQLDGVVRMVEDGAYCPDMMKQLAAVQGLLEAASRTVLRNHLETCVADAVRAGRTEEIVDELMETLKFDKRALRPSLSASELDGAPA
;
A
#
# COMPACT_ATOMS: atom_id res chain seq x y z
N MET A 1 0.57 -27.46 -14.94
CA MET A 1 0.69 -26.24 -14.10
C MET A 1 -0.19 -25.21 -14.78
N ASP A 2 -1.50 -25.45 -14.71
CA ASP A 2 -2.47 -24.57 -15.34
C ASP A 2 -2.77 -23.47 -14.34
N GLY A 3 -2.31 -22.26 -14.66
CA GLY A 3 -2.44 -21.09 -13.81
C GLY A 3 -3.89 -20.82 -13.45
N ILE A 4 -4.13 -20.48 -12.19
CA ILE A 4 -5.38 -19.88 -11.74
C ILE A 4 -5.74 -18.75 -12.73
N SER A 5 -6.87 -18.92 -13.38
CA SER A 5 -7.60 -17.82 -13.98
C SER A 5 -8.27 -17.08 -12.82
N THR A 6 -7.53 -16.19 -12.15
CA THR A 6 -8.14 -15.21 -11.25
C THR A 6 -8.89 -14.23 -12.14
N GLU A 7 -10.19 -14.43 -12.28
CA GLU A 7 -11.05 -13.38 -12.82
C GLU A 7 -10.77 -12.10 -12.03
N GLU A 8 -10.47 -11.01 -12.75
CA GLU A 8 -10.08 -9.70 -12.24
C GLU A 8 -11.12 -9.21 -11.22
N THR A 9 -10.96 -9.56 -9.95
CA THR A 9 -11.95 -9.21 -8.94
C THR A 9 -11.74 -7.74 -8.60
N PRO A 10 -12.70 -6.86 -8.97
CA PRO A 10 -12.51 -5.43 -8.76
C PRO A 10 -12.51 -5.11 -7.27
N VAL A 11 -11.91 -3.97 -6.92
CA VAL A 11 -12.07 -3.42 -5.57
C VAL A 11 -13.56 -3.20 -5.34
N ARG A 12 -14.12 -3.78 -4.28
CA ARG A 12 -15.54 -3.61 -3.94
C ARG A 12 -15.87 -2.12 -3.78
N ALA A 13 -17.06 -1.72 -4.21
CA ALA A 13 -17.50 -0.33 -4.19
C ALA A 13 -17.32 0.37 -2.82
N GLU A 14 -17.47 -0.38 -1.72
CA GLU A 14 -17.24 0.09 -0.34
C GLU A 14 -15.80 0.57 -0.10
N HIS A 15 -14.82 -0.13 -0.67
CA HIS A 15 -13.39 0.17 -0.55
C HIS A 15 -12.91 1.10 -1.68
N GLU A 16 -13.50 0.97 -2.87
CA GLU A 16 -13.10 1.68 -4.09
C GLU A 16 -13.11 3.20 -3.88
N ARG A 17 -14.20 3.75 -3.35
CA ARG A 17 -14.31 5.20 -3.08
C ARG A 17 -13.21 5.67 -2.12
N THR A 18 -12.90 4.87 -1.10
CA THR A 18 -11.88 5.19 -0.11
C THR A 18 -10.48 5.18 -0.73
N VAL A 19 -10.17 4.16 -1.53
CA VAL A 19 -8.89 4.03 -2.25
C VAL A 19 -8.74 5.20 -3.23
N LEU A 20 -9.73 5.45 -4.08
CA LEU A 20 -9.69 6.53 -5.06
C LEU A 20 -9.52 7.90 -4.42
N ASN A 21 -10.21 8.18 -3.31
CA ASN A 21 -10.05 9.44 -2.60
C ASN A 21 -8.63 9.61 -2.08
N ARG A 22 -8.02 8.58 -1.47
CA ARG A 22 -6.63 8.63 -0.99
C ARG A 22 -5.64 8.83 -2.12
N LEU A 23 -5.79 8.11 -3.23
CA LEU A 23 -4.93 8.24 -4.40
C LEU A 23 -5.04 9.64 -5.04
N LYS A 24 -6.25 10.19 -5.16
CA LYS A 24 -6.46 11.56 -5.66
C LYS A 24 -5.82 12.61 -4.75
N THR A 25 -5.92 12.46 -3.43
CA THR A 25 -5.24 13.33 -2.47
C THR A 25 -3.73 13.18 -2.56
N ALA A 26 -3.21 11.96 -2.65
CA ALA A 26 -1.77 11.70 -2.78
C ALA A 26 -1.21 12.35 -4.05
N ARG A 27 -1.94 12.28 -5.18
CA ARG A 27 -1.58 12.96 -6.41
C ARG A 27 -1.48 14.48 -6.22
N GLY A 28 -2.50 15.12 -5.64
CA GLY A 28 -2.46 16.57 -5.41
C GLY A 28 -1.35 17.01 -4.45
N GLN A 29 -1.04 16.19 -3.45
CA GLN A 29 0.10 16.41 -2.55
C GLN A 29 1.44 16.27 -3.30
N LEU A 30 1.57 15.26 -4.15
CA LEU A 30 2.75 15.07 -4.98
C LEU A 30 2.95 16.23 -5.96
N ASP A 31 1.89 16.71 -6.61
CA ASP A 31 1.92 17.92 -7.45
C ASP A 31 2.36 19.16 -6.66
N GLY A 32 2.01 19.22 -5.37
CA GLY A 32 2.52 20.23 -4.43
C GLY A 32 4.02 20.11 -4.20
N VAL A 33 4.51 18.91 -3.92
CA VAL A 33 5.96 18.64 -3.73
C VAL A 33 6.76 18.99 -4.98
N VAL A 34 6.26 18.66 -6.18
CA VAL A 34 6.92 19.00 -7.44
C VAL A 34 7.13 20.51 -7.54
N ARG A 35 6.10 21.31 -7.27
CA ARG A 35 6.21 22.78 -7.24
C ARG A 35 7.18 23.27 -6.17
N MET A 36 7.18 22.67 -4.99
CA MET A 36 8.15 23.01 -3.94
C MET A 36 9.60 22.81 -4.39
N VAL A 37 9.87 21.78 -5.21
CA VAL A 37 11.20 21.55 -5.79
C VAL A 37 11.53 22.62 -6.83
N GLU A 38 10.59 22.92 -7.73
CA GLU A 38 10.74 23.95 -8.77
C GLU A 38 10.99 25.34 -8.15
N ASP A 39 10.34 25.64 -7.04
CA ASP A 39 10.43 26.91 -6.31
C ASP A 39 11.64 26.97 -5.33
N GLY A 40 12.39 25.88 -5.18
CA GLY A 40 13.54 25.82 -4.27
C GLY A 40 13.15 25.91 -2.78
N ALA A 41 12.03 25.30 -2.39
CA ALA A 41 11.52 25.33 -1.03
C ALA A 41 12.47 24.68 0.00
N TYR A 42 12.25 25.00 1.28
CA TYR A 42 13.08 24.49 2.37
C TYR A 42 13.00 22.96 2.52
N CYS A 43 14.15 22.29 2.50
CA CYS A 43 14.24 20.82 2.43
C CYS A 43 13.44 20.09 3.52
N PRO A 44 13.48 20.50 4.82
CA PRO A 44 12.66 19.86 5.85
C PRO A 44 11.16 19.92 5.59
N ASP A 45 10.65 20.97 4.94
CA ASP A 45 9.23 21.06 4.62
C ASP A 45 8.86 20.16 3.44
N MET A 46 9.73 20.05 2.43
CA MET A 46 9.57 19.05 1.35
C MET A 46 9.57 17.62 1.90
N MET A 47 10.48 17.30 2.84
CA MET A 47 10.52 15.98 3.49
C MET A 47 9.22 15.66 4.24
N LYS A 48 8.61 16.63 4.93
CA LYS A 48 7.31 16.45 5.59
C LYS A 48 6.19 16.15 4.58
N GLN A 49 6.15 16.86 3.45
CA GLN A 49 5.14 16.63 2.41
C GLN A 49 5.34 15.27 1.72
N LEU A 50 6.58 14.88 1.44
CA LEU A 50 6.89 13.54 0.92
C LEU A 50 6.43 12.43 1.89
N ALA A 51 6.66 12.60 3.20
CA ALA A 51 6.16 11.67 4.20
C ALA A 51 4.63 11.60 4.23
N ALA A 52 3.94 12.72 4.05
CA ALA A 52 2.48 12.76 3.96
C ALA A 52 1.95 12.00 2.72
N VAL A 53 2.60 12.15 1.55
CA VAL A 53 2.27 11.38 0.34
C VAL A 53 2.42 9.88 0.60
N GLN A 54 3.55 9.46 1.20
CA GLN A 54 3.78 8.05 1.54
C GLN A 54 2.69 7.50 2.47
N GLY A 55 2.27 8.26 3.49
CA GLY A 55 1.20 7.85 4.40
C GLY A 55 -0.15 7.63 3.70
N LEU A 56 -0.47 8.47 2.70
CA LEU A 56 -1.69 8.31 1.88
C LEU A 56 -1.64 7.06 1.01
N LEU A 57 -0.49 6.79 0.37
CA LEU A 57 -0.28 5.59 -0.43
C LEU A 57 -0.34 4.32 0.42
N GLU A 58 0.25 4.36 1.62
CA GLU A 58 0.19 3.25 2.58
C GLU A 58 -1.24 2.98 3.04
N ALA A 59 -2.00 4.02 3.35
CA ALA A 59 -3.41 3.88 3.71
C ALA A 59 -4.24 3.32 2.53
N ALA A 60 -3.93 3.68 1.28
CA ALA A 60 -4.57 3.08 0.11
C ALA A 60 -4.21 1.59 -0.03
N SER A 61 -2.92 1.23 0.07
CA SER A 61 -2.41 -0.15 0.01
C SER A 61 -3.15 -1.06 1.01
N ARG A 62 -3.25 -0.63 2.28
CA ARG A 62 -3.93 -1.39 3.33
C ARG A 62 -5.41 -1.66 3.02
N THR A 63 -6.10 -0.73 2.38
CA THR A 63 -7.50 -0.93 1.99
C THR A 63 -7.61 -1.88 0.79
N VAL A 64 -6.69 -1.83 -0.18
CA VAL A 64 -6.63 -2.80 -1.28
C VAL A 64 -6.34 -4.20 -0.76
N LEU A 65 -5.37 -4.35 0.15
CA LEU A 65 -5.06 -5.63 0.79
C LEU A 65 -6.27 -6.19 1.55
N ARG A 66 -6.96 -5.35 2.33
CA ARG A 66 -8.21 -5.74 3.00
C ARG A 66 -9.23 -6.28 2.00
N ASN A 67 -9.46 -5.58 0.90
CA ASN A 67 -10.38 -6.02 -0.14
C ASN A 67 -9.98 -7.41 -0.68
N HIS A 68 -8.69 -7.63 -0.95
CA HIS A 68 -8.18 -8.92 -1.46
C HIS A 68 -8.41 -10.07 -0.47
N LEU A 69 -8.18 -9.84 0.83
CA LEU A 69 -8.48 -10.82 1.88
C LEU A 69 -9.97 -11.15 1.96
N GLU A 70 -10.84 -10.14 1.82
CA GLU A 70 -12.30 -10.28 1.90
C GLU A 70 -12.94 -10.87 0.62
N THR A 71 -12.20 -10.90 -0.48
CA THR A 71 -12.64 -11.37 -1.81
C THR A 71 -11.84 -12.58 -2.27
N CYS A 72 -10.75 -12.39 -3.01
CA CYS A 72 -9.96 -13.43 -3.67
C CYS A 72 -9.54 -14.54 -2.70
N VAL A 73 -9.01 -14.18 -1.53
CA VAL A 73 -8.59 -15.18 -0.51
C VAL A 73 -9.80 -15.93 0.04
N ALA A 74 -10.85 -15.22 0.42
CA ALA A 74 -12.07 -15.83 0.94
C ALA A 74 -12.71 -16.81 -0.07
N ASP A 75 -12.71 -16.46 -1.37
CA ASP A 75 -13.21 -17.30 -2.46
C ASP A 75 -12.31 -18.52 -2.71
N ALA A 76 -10.99 -18.33 -2.74
CA ALA A 76 -10.04 -19.42 -2.91
C ALA A 76 -10.10 -20.42 -1.75
N VAL A 77 -10.25 -19.95 -0.51
CA VAL A 77 -10.46 -20.83 0.66
C VAL A 77 -11.75 -21.64 0.52
N ARG A 78 -12.86 -21.01 0.11
CA ARG A 78 -14.12 -21.73 -0.15
C ARG A 78 -14.00 -22.78 -1.25
N ALA A 79 -13.14 -22.53 -2.24
CA ALA A 79 -12.89 -23.42 -3.35
C ALA A 79 -11.77 -24.46 -3.10
N GLY A 80 -11.22 -24.53 -1.87
CA GLY A 80 -10.16 -25.48 -1.52
C GLY A 80 -8.78 -25.17 -2.12
N ARG A 81 -8.54 -23.93 -2.59
CA ARG A 81 -7.28 -23.46 -3.19
C ARG A 81 -6.46 -22.58 -2.23
N THR A 82 -6.46 -22.91 -0.94
CA THR A 82 -5.84 -22.08 0.09
C THR A 82 -4.32 -21.95 -0.07
N GLU A 83 -3.62 -23.03 -0.37
CA GLU A 83 -2.15 -23.03 -0.51
C GLU A 83 -1.70 -22.07 -1.62
N GLU A 84 -2.30 -22.20 -2.80
CA GLU A 84 -1.98 -21.39 -3.98
C GLU A 84 -2.20 -19.89 -3.75
N ILE A 85 -3.35 -19.49 -3.21
CA ILE A 85 -3.65 -18.06 -2.98
C ILE A 85 -2.77 -17.46 -1.86
N VAL A 86 -2.38 -18.27 -0.88
CA VAL A 86 -1.47 -17.83 0.19
C VAL A 86 -0.08 -17.59 -0.37
N ASP A 87 0.43 -18.48 -1.22
CA ASP A 87 1.73 -18.30 -1.87
C ASP A 87 1.74 -17.06 -2.78
N GLU A 88 0.68 -16.83 -3.56
CA GLU A 88 0.51 -15.63 -4.38
C GLU A 88 0.51 -14.35 -3.53
N LEU A 89 -0.24 -14.34 -2.42
CA LEU A 89 -0.30 -13.20 -1.52
C LEU A 89 1.08 -12.96 -0.88
N MET A 90 1.77 -14.01 -0.45
CA MET A 90 3.10 -13.91 0.14
C MET A 90 4.13 -13.37 -0.85
N GLU A 91 4.06 -13.73 -2.13
CA GLU A 91 4.89 -13.15 -3.19
C GLU A 91 4.63 -11.65 -3.34
N THR A 92 3.35 -11.25 -3.35
CA THR A 92 2.94 -9.85 -3.49
C THR A 92 3.37 -9.00 -2.30
N LEU A 93 3.28 -9.53 -1.08
CA LEU A 93 3.66 -8.81 0.14
C LEU A 93 5.16 -8.50 0.21
N LYS A 94 6.03 -9.17 -0.55
CA LYS A 94 7.47 -8.82 -0.65
C LYS A 94 7.70 -7.38 -1.12
N PHE A 95 6.75 -6.82 -1.88
CA PHE A 95 6.81 -5.44 -2.35
C PHE A 95 6.31 -4.44 -1.28
N ASP A 96 5.44 -4.87 -0.37
CA ASP A 96 5.01 -4.08 0.79
C ASP A 96 5.93 -4.34 2.00
N LYS A 97 7.16 -3.83 1.89
CA LYS A 97 8.19 -3.92 2.94
C LYS A 97 7.75 -3.34 4.29
N ARG A 98 6.67 -2.56 4.35
CA ARG A 98 6.11 -2.01 5.59
C ARG A 98 5.07 -2.93 6.20
N ALA A 99 4.23 -3.61 5.41
CA ALA A 99 3.35 -4.66 5.90
C ALA A 99 4.12 -5.80 6.59
N LEU A 100 5.35 -6.07 6.12
CA LEU A 100 6.23 -7.11 6.67
C LEU A 100 7.28 -6.59 7.67
N ARG A 101 7.34 -5.27 7.94
CA ARG A 101 8.24 -4.75 8.99
C ARG A 101 7.65 -5.07 10.36
N PRO A 102 8.44 -5.61 11.30
CA PRO A 102 8.07 -5.61 12.70
C PRO A 102 7.70 -4.19 13.12
N SER A 103 6.70 -4.03 13.98
CA SER A 103 6.40 -2.74 14.60
C SER A 103 7.63 -2.28 15.36
N LEU A 104 8.46 -1.44 14.74
CA LEU A 104 9.58 -0.82 15.42
C LEU A 104 9.03 0.10 16.49
N SER A 105 9.47 -0.14 17.72
CA SER A 105 9.24 0.75 18.83
C SER A 105 10.00 2.05 18.61
N ALA A 106 9.51 3.17 19.16
CA ALA A 106 10.10 4.50 18.97
C ALA A 106 11.59 4.59 19.39
N SER A 107 12.07 3.65 20.22
CA SER A 107 13.47 3.55 20.68
C SER A 107 14.45 3.00 19.64
N GLU A 108 13.99 2.42 18.52
CA GLU A 108 14.86 1.77 17.53
C GLU A 108 15.24 2.68 16.35
N LEU A 109 14.80 3.94 16.37
CA LEU A 109 15.09 4.93 15.33
C LEU A 109 16.37 5.75 15.57
N ASP A 110 16.99 5.65 16.76
CA ASP A 110 18.19 6.40 17.15
C ASP A 110 19.52 5.67 16.87
N GLY A 111 19.45 4.53 16.15
CA GLY A 111 20.57 3.59 16.00
C GLY A 111 21.00 3.27 14.57
N ALA A 112 20.70 4.11 13.57
CA ALA A 112 21.23 3.90 12.23
C ALA A 112 22.74 4.24 12.22
N PRO A 113 23.64 3.31 11.80
CA PRO A 113 25.05 3.63 11.66
C PRO A 113 25.26 4.69 10.55
N ALA A 114 26.25 5.55 10.78
CA ALA A 114 26.74 6.56 9.84
C ALA A 114 27.23 5.96 8.51
#